data_AF-A0A7S3YRD0-F1
#
_entry.id   AF-A0A7S3YRD0-F1
#
_cell.length_a   1.000
_cell.length_b   1.000
_cell.length_c   1.000
_cell.angle_alpha   90.00
_cell.angle_beta   90.00
_cell.angle_gamma   90.00
#
_symmetry.space_group_name_H-M   'P 1'
#
loop_
_entity.id
_entity.type
_entity.pdbx_description
1 polymer ?
#
loop_
_entity_poly.entity_id
_entity_poly.type
_entity_poly.pdbx_seq_one_letter_code
_entity_poly.pdbx_strand_id
1 'polypeptide(L)'
;MSSWRFKRPTKKERLRAALASRTEKLDEVPLAFTPVPESAFKPISKPKGVDWLREQKERGQSFISFERGVFKAVPHGKFTVIELVPIGPVPNLEEISRFTAAFISPCTCRVAKAIPLSEASSSSREGDEGQLQLKCSTVYKALKKRKMTRGRSSRPKKMDKIFLPPPLCLTH
;
A
#
# COMPACT_ATOMS: atom_id res chain seq x y z
N MET A 1 4.84 -12.67 -21.38
CA MET A 1 4.02 -11.90 -20.41
C MET A 1 4.80 -10.65 -20.01
N SER A 2 4.30 -9.46 -20.35
CA SER A 2 4.95 -8.19 -19.99
C SER A 2 4.97 -8.02 -18.47
N SER A 3 6.15 -7.96 -17.85
CA SER A 3 6.28 -7.74 -16.40
C SER A 3 5.98 -6.28 -16.09
N TRP A 4 4.73 -5.97 -15.74
CA TRP A 4 4.39 -4.63 -15.29
C TRP A 4 5.12 -4.33 -13.98
N ARG A 5 6.06 -3.37 -13.99
CA ARG A 5 6.76 -2.88 -12.80
C ARG A 5 6.13 -1.57 -12.37
N PHE A 6 5.39 -1.58 -11.28
CA PHE A 6 4.86 -0.37 -10.68
C PHE A 6 6.00 0.56 -10.27
N LYS A 7 5.97 1.81 -10.73
CA LYS A 7 6.97 2.84 -10.41
C LYS A 7 6.31 3.92 -9.55
N ARG A 8 7.07 4.49 -8.62
CA ARG A 8 6.58 5.61 -7.80
C ARG A 8 6.22 6.80 -8.71
N PRO A 9 5.03 7.39 -8.57
CA PRO A 9 4.65 8.54 -9.37
C PRO A 9 5.59 9.72 -9.16
N THR A 10 6.02 10.32 -10.27
CA THR A 10 6.83 11.54 -10.32
C THR A 10 6.05 12.75 -9.78
N LYS A 11 6.74 13.85 -9.47
CA LYS A 11 6.08 15.10 -9.05
C LYS A 11 5.05 15.57 -10.09
N LYS A 12 5.40 15.46 -11.38
CA LYS A 12 4.53 15.84 -12.50
C LYS A 12 3.27 14.97 -12.57
N GLU A 13 3.41 13.65 -12.41
CA GLU A 13 2.28 12.72 -12.39
C GLU A 13 1.37 12.95 -11.17
N ARG A 14 1.95 13.19 -9.99
CA ARG A 14 1.17 13.53 -8.79
C ARG A 14 0.40 14.84 -8.97
N LEU A 15 1.05 15.88 -9.51
CA LEU A 15 0.42 17.17 -9.77
C LEU A 15 -0.72 17.04 -10.79
N ARG A 16 -0.49 16.29 -11.88
CA ARG A 16 -1.53 16.02 -12.89
C ARG A 16 -2.74 15.32 -12.30
N ALA A 17 -2.56 14.21 -11.61
CA ALA A 17 -3.65 13.46 -10.97
C ALA A 17 -4.43 14.33 -9.96
N ALA A 18 -3.73 15.19 -9.24
CA ALA A 18 -4.32 16.04 -8.23
C ALA A 18 -5.13 17.21 -8.84
N LEU A 19 -4.73 17.70 -10.02
CA LEU A 19 -5.44 18.73 -10.80
C LEU A 19 -6.50 18.16 -11.75
N ALA A 20 -6.43 16.88 -12.11
CA ALA A 20 -7.38 16.20 -13.00
C ALA A 20 -8.83 16.40 -12.56
N SER A 21 -9.09 16.36 -11.25
CA SER A 21 -10.41 16.61 -10.65
C SER A 21 -11.00 18.01 -10.89
N ARG A 22 -10.19 19.00 -11.30
CA ARG A 22 -10.62 20.39 -11.54
C ARG A 22 -10.65 20.79 -13.01
N THR A 23 -9.93 20.09 -13.88
CA THR A 23 -9.63 20.58 -15.24
C THR A 23 -9.78 19.54 -16.34
N GLU A 24 -9.64 18.24 -16.04
CA GLU A 24 -9.83 17.21 -17.05
C GLU A 24 -11.33 16.90 -17.11
N LYS A 25 -11.94 17.18 -18.27
CA LYS A 25 -13.27 16.66 -18.58
C LYS A 25 -13.25 15.15 -18.35
N LEU A 26 -14.32 14.60 -17.80
CA LEU A 26 -14.56 13.17 -17.56
C LEU A 26 -14.42 12.26 -18.81
N ASP A 27 -14.04 12.82 -19.96
CA ASP A 27 -13.99 12.19 -21.27
C ASP A 27 -12.76 11.28 -21.47
N GLU A 28 -11.74 11.34 -20.60
CA GLU A 28 -10.54 10.48 -20.66
C GLU A 28 -10.54 9.32 -19.64
N VAL A 29 -11.71 8.96 -19.09
CA VAL A 29 -11.83 7.74 -18.29
C VAL A 29 -11.65 6.54 -19.24
N PRO A 30 -10.64 5.66 -19.04
CA PRO A 30 -10.44 4.52 -19.94
C PRO A 30 -11.71 3.69 -20.05
N LEU A 31 -12.01 3.15 -21.24
CA LEU A 31 -13.23 2.38 -21.51
C LEU A 31 -13.45 1.21 -20.53
N ALA A 32 -12.38 0.65 -19.96
CA ALA A 32 -12.46 -0.36 -18.91
C ALA A 32 -13.19 0.10 -17.62
N PHE A 33 -13.35 1.42 -17.44
CA PHE A 33 -14.03 2.05 -16.33
C PHE A 33 -15.36 2.72 -16.76
N THR A 34 -15.84 2.49 -18.00
CA THR A 34 -17.15 2.96 -18.48
C THR A 34 -17.94 1.85 -19.21
N PRO A 35 -19.27 1.74 -19.02
CA PRO A 35 -20.08 2.52 -18.11
C PRO A 35 -19.80 2.12 -16.65
N VAL A 36 -19.58 3.10 -15.78
CA VAL A 36 -19.72 2.87 -14.33
C VAL A 36 -21.22 2.62 -14.13
N PRO A 37 -21.67 1.43 -13.69
CA PRO A 37 -23.07 1.26 -13.33
C PRO A 37 -23.44 2.36 -12.34
N GLU A 38 -24.59 3.03 -12.50
CA GLU A 38 -25.05 4.14 -11.64
C GLU A 38 -25.07 3.80 -10.13
N SER A 39 -24.89 2.52 -9.79
CA SER A 39 -24.84 1.97 -8.44
C SER A 39 -23.48 1.37 -8.03
N ALA A 40 -22.47 1.31 -8.91
CA ALA A 40 -21.21 0.63 -8.62
C ALA A 40 -20.37 1.35 -7.55
N PHE A 41 -20.49 2.67 -7.46
CA PHE A 41 -19.86 3.46 -6.41
C PHE A 41 -20.89 4.41 -5.81
N LYS A 42 -21.47 4.03 -4.68
CA LYS A 42 -22.21 4.98 -3.84
C LYS A 42 -21.22 5.98 -3.26
N PRO A 43 -21.47 7.30 -3.37
CA PRO A 43 -20.66 8.29 -2.67
C PRO A 43 -20.57 7.93 -1.19
N ILE A 44 -19.36 7.87 -0.65
CA ILE A 44 -19.16 7.62 0.78
C ILE A 44 -19.81 8.79 1.52
N SER A 45 -20.78 8.48 2.39
CA SER A 45 -21.44 9.50 3.20
C SER A 45 -20.41 10.24 4.05
N LYS A 46 -20.60 11.54 4.25
CA LYS A 46 -19.75 12.31 5.18
C LYS A 46 -19.73 11.63 6.55
N PRO A 47 -18.57 11.63 7.25
CA PRO A 47 -18.48 11.03 8.57
C PRO A 47 -19.55 11.59 9.52
N LYS A 48 -20.30 10.70 10.17
CA LYS A 48 -21.36 11.08 11.14
C LYS A 48 -20.76 11.44 12.50
N GLY A 49 -21.61 11.89 13.44
CA GLY A 49 -21.21 12.35 14.78
C GLY A 49 -20.37 11.39 15.62
N VAL A 50 -20.51 10.09 15.39
CA VAL A 50 -19.83 9.00 16.10
C VAL A 50 -18.82 8.27 15.20
N ASP A 51 -18.53 8.84 14.03
CA ASP A 51 -17.61 8.24 13.09
C ASP A 51 -16.18 8.57 13.52
N TRP A 52 -15.31 7.56 13.59
CA TRP A 52 -13.92 7.70 14.05
C TRP A 52 -13.24 8.90 13.39
N LEU A 53 -13.46 9.07 12.09
CA LEU A 53 -12.87 10.15 11.28
C LEU A 53 -13.23 11.56 11.78
N ARG A 54 -14.40 11.72 12.42
CA ARG A 54 -14.84 13.00 13.00
C ARG A 54 -14.23 13.24 14.39
N GLU A 55 -13.93 12.17 15.12
CA GLU A 55 -13.38 12.24 16.48
C GLU A 55 -11.87 12.53 16.49
N GLN A 56 -11.18 12.25 15.38
CA GLN A 56 -9.75 12.57 15.26
C GLN A 56 -9.53 14.07 15.13
N LYS A 57 -8.79 14.64 16.08
CA LYS A 57 -8.32 16.05 16.06
C LYS A 57 -7.11 16.26 15.15
N GLU A 58 -6.63 15.21 14.49
CA GLU A 58 -5.47 15.28 13.62
C GLU A 58 -5.75 16.18 12.41
N ARG A 59 -4.92 17.21 12.24
CA ARG A 59 -4.95 18.03 11.04
C ARG A 59 -4.42 17.17 9.90
N GLY A 60 -5.32 16.76 8.99
CA GLY A 60 -4.94 15.98 7.81
C GLY A 60 -3.87 16.67 6.95
N GLN A 61 -3.30 15.93 6.00
CA GLN A 61 -2.28 16.48 5.10
C GLN A 61 -2.92 17.48 4.12
N SER A 62 -2.40 18.71 4.05
CA SER A 62 -2.83 19.67 3.03
C SER A 62 -2.39 19.24 1.63
N PHE A 63 -3.15 19.64 0.61
CA PHE A 63 -2.82 19.36 -0.80
C PHE A 63 -1.39 19.77 -1.17
N ILE A 64 -0.98 20.97 -0.75
CA ILE A 64 0.37 21.51 -0.98
C ILE A 64 1.42 20.63 -0.29
N SER A 65 1.15 20.13 0.92
CA SER A 65 2.04 19.23 1.65
C SER A 65 2.17 17.87 0.97
N PHE A 66 1.07 17.35 0.41
CA PHE A 66 1.06 16.12 -0.37
C PHE A 66 1.87 16.26 -1.66
N GLU A 67 1.61 17.32 -2.45
CA GLU A 67 2.31 17.58 -3.71
C GLU A 67 3.84 17.68 -3.51
N ARG A 68 4.24 18.44 -2.49
CA ARG A 68 5.64 18.61 -2.09
C ARG A 68 6.27 17.34 -1.51
N GLY A 69 5.46 16.33 -1.15
CA GLY A 69 5.94 15.10 -0.52
C GLY A 69 6.62 15.37 0.82
N VAL A 70 6.13 16.36 1.57
CA VAL A 70 6.74 16.81 2.84
C VAL A 70 6.81 15.65 3.84
N PHE A 71 5.79 14.80 3.84
CA PHE A 71 5.80 13.55 4.57
C PHE A 71 6.37 12.44 3.69
N LYS A 72 7.61 12.04 3.99
CA LYS A 72 8.18 10.82 3.42
C LYS A 72 7.61 9.65 4.20
N ALA A 73 6.86 8.77 3.53
CA ALA A 73 6.47 7.46 4.04
C ALA A 73 7.72 6.55 4.10
N VAL A 74 8.61 6.87 5.04
CA VAL A 74 9.86 6.13 5.30
C VAL A 74 9.84 5.79 6.78
N PRO A 75 10.02 4.52 7.16
CA PRO A 75 10.10 4.15 8.56
C PRO A 75 11.26 4.88 9.24
N HIS A 76 11.05 5.24 10.49
CA HIS A 76 12.02 6.01 11.26
C HIS A 76 13.29 5.17 11.55
N GLY A 77 14.47 5.71 11.22
CA GLY A 77 15.76 5.14 11.63
C GLY A 77 16.32 4.04 10.71
N LYS A 78 16.69 2.89 11.29
CA LYS A 78 17.48 1.82 10.64
C LYS A 78 16.64 0.73 9.94
N PHE A 79 15.32 0.86 9.92
CA PHE A 79 14.46 -0.18 9.36
C PHE A 79 14.38 -0.05 7.84
N THR A 80 14.90 -1.04 7.13
CA THR A 80 14.90 -1.09 5.67
C THR A 80 13.95 -2.16 5.12
N VAL A 81 13.36 -2.98 6.00
CA VAL A 81 12.54 -4.13 5.62
C VAL A 81 11.17 -4.03 6.29
N ILE A 82 10.11 -4.20 5.49
CA ILE A 82 8.73 -4.36 5.94
C ILE A 82 8.38 -5.83 5.83
N GLU A 83 7.92 -6.42 6.93
CA GLU A 83 7.42 -7.79 6.94
C GLU A 83 5.90 -7.78 6.84
N LEU A 84 5.37 -8.37 5.77
CA LEU A 84 3.96 -8.65 5.63
C LEU A 84 3.65 -9.99 6.27
N VAL A 85 2.83 -9.99 7.32
CA VAL A 85 2.45 -11.20 8.04
C VAL A 85 0.98 -11.51 7.70
N PRO A 86 0.71 -12.50 6.83
CA PRO A 86 -0.66 -12.87 6.52
C PRO A 86 -1.33 -13.51 7.74
N ILE A 87 -2.60 -13.18 7.95
CA ILE A 87 -3.44 -13.77 9.00
C ILE A 87 -4.62 -14.45 8.32
N GLY A 88 -4.75 -15.76 8.48
CA GLY A 88 -5.77 -16.55 7.80
C GLY A 88 -5.51 -16.71 6.29
N PRO A 89 -6.53 -17.09 5.51
CA PRO A 89 -6.42 -17.22 4.05
C PRO A 89 -6.32 -15.84 3.42
N VAL A 90 -5.23 -15.57 2.69
CA VAL A 90 -4.99 -14.28 2.03
C VAL A 90 -4.74 -14.52 0.54
N PRO A 91 -5.31 -13.71 -0.37
CA PRO A 91 -5.03 -13.78 -1.80
C PRO A 91 -3.57 -13.38 -2.11
N ASN A 92 -3.21 -13.37 -3.40
CA ASN A 92 -1.85 -13.21 -3.93
C ASN A 92 -0.97 -12.20 -3.16
N LEU A 93 -0.11 -12.72 -2.28
CA LEU A 93 0.75 -11.92 -1.40
C LEU A 93 1.90 -11.24 -2.13
N GLU A 94 2.22 -11.69 -3.35
CA GLU A 94 3.32 -11.15 -4.13
C GLU A 94 2.99 -9.75 -4.66
N GLU A 95 1.77 -9.55 -5.17
CA GLU A 95 1.29 -8.26 -5.63
C GLU A 95 1.21 -7.25 -4.48
N ILE A 96 0.69 -7.68 -3.33
CA ILE A 96 0.63 -6.86 -2.12
C ILE A 96 2.03 -6.44 -1.70
N SER A 97 3.00 -7.37 -1.66
CA SER A 97 4.39 -7.07 -1.33
C SER A 97 5.02 -6.05 -2.28
N ARG A 98 4.82 -6.21 -3.59
CA ARG A 98 5.32 -5.28 -4.62
C ARG A 98 4.69 -3.89 -4.47
N PHE A 99 3.37 -3.83 -4.25
CA PHE A 99 2.65 -2.60 -4.03
C PHE A 99 3.15 -1.87 -2.78
N THR A 100 3.28 -2.58 -1.65
CA THR A 100 3.79 -2.02 -0.40
C THR A 100 5.22 -1.49 -0.55
N ALA A 101 6.11 -2.23 -1.22
CA ALA A 101 7.49 -1.81 -1.44
C ALA A 101 7.60 -0.54 -2.30
N ALA A 102 6.72 -0.40 -3.29
CA ALA A 102 6.70 0.79 -4.12
C ALA A 102 6.16 2.03 -3.39
N PHE A 103 5.15 1.84 -2.53
CA PHE A 103 4.54 2.93 -1.77
C PHE A 103 5.45 3.40 -0.63
N ILE A 104 6.07 2.47 0.08
CA ILE A 104 6.93 2.72 1.26
C ILE A 104 8.41 2.63 0.86
N SER A 105 8.80 3.37 -0.16
CA SER A 105 10.18 3.43 -0.65
C SER A 105 11.05 4.31 0.27
N PRO A 106 12.24 3.87 0.71
CA PRO A 106 13.12 2.87 0.09
C PRO A 106 13.06 1.45 0.69
N CYS A 107 12.01 1.06 1.40
CA CYS A 107 11.98 -0.23 2.07
C CYS A 107 11.75 -1.40 1.11
N THR A 108 12.40 -2.52 1.40
CA THR A 108 12.08 -3.80 0.78
C THR A 108 10.93 -4.45 1.53
N CYS A 109 9.99 -5.08 0.84
CA CYS A 109 8.94 -5.87 1.48
C CYS A 109 9.24 -7.36 1.37
N ARG A 110 8.95 -8.11 2.43
CA ARG A 110 9.00 -9.58 2.42
C ARG A 110 7.76 -10.15 3.08
N VAL A 111 7.30 -11.29 2.58
CA VAL A 111 6.19 -12.02 3.16
C VAL A 111 6.74 -12.98 4.21
N ALA A 112 6.27 -12.85 5.45
CA ALA A 112 6.62 -13.75 6.53
C ALA A 112 5.65 -14.94 6.60
N LYS A 113 5.96 -15.93 7.44
CA LYS A 113 5.07 -17.08 7.68
C LYS A 113 3.67 -16.62 8.09
N ALA A 114 2.62 -17.28 7.60
CA ALA A 114 1.25 -16.96 7.99
C ALA A 114 0.98 -17.25 9.47
N ILE A 115 0.07 -16.49 10.07
CA ILE A 115 -0.51 -16.77 11.38
C ILE A 115 -1.89 -17.40 11.15
N PRO A 116 -2.17 -18.57 11.75
CA PRO A 116 -3.51 -19.15 11.74
C PRO A 116 -4.51 -18.16 12.33
N LEU A 117 -5.70 -18.06 11.73
CA LEU A 117 -6.72 -17.14 12.23
C LEU A 117 -7.06 -17.39 13.70
N SER A 118 -7.08 -18.66 14.13
CA SER A 118 -7.34 -19.08 15.51
C SER A 118 -6.38 -18.48 16.54
N GLU A 119 -5.12 -18.21 16.18
CA GLU A 119 -4.17 -17.56 17.09
C GLU A 119 -4.44 -16.05 17.24
N ALA A 120 -4.96 -15.43 16.18
CA ALA A 120 -5.25 -14.00 16.12
C ALA A 120 -6.68 -13.63 16.53
N SER A 121 -7.61 -14.60 16.58
CA SER A 121 -9.04 -14.39 16.81
C SER A 121 -9.52 -14.72 18.23
N SER A 122 -8.63 -15.07 19.17
CA SER A 122 -9.01 -15.52 20.52
C SER A 122 -9.87 -14.54 21.33
N SER A 123 -9.97 -13.27 20.91
CA SER A 123 -10.89 -12.31 21.51
C SER A 123 -11.55 -11.40 20.47
N SER A 124 -11.84 -11.92 19.28
CA SER A 124 -12.56 -11.19 18.24
C SER A 124 -13.94 -10.72 18.70
N ARG A 125 -14.47 -9.71 18.01
CA ARG A 125 -15.86 -9.25 18.16
C ARG A 125 -16.58 -9.47 16.85
N GLU A 126 -17.89 -9.60 16.91
CA GLU A 126 -18.74 -9.54 15.74
C GLU A 126 -19.01 -8.06 15.42
N GLY A 127 -18.82 -7.68 14.16
CA GLY A 127 -19.13 -6.35 13.64
C GLY A 127 -20.60 -6.22 13.23
N ASP A 128 -20.98 -5.02 12.80
CA ASP A 128 -22.37 -4.65 12.52
C ASP A 128 -23.02 -5.44 11.36
N GLU A 129 -22.24 -6.09 10.50
CA GLU A 129 -22.69 -6.93 9.38
C GLU A 129 -22.34 -8.42 9.61
N GLY A 130 -22.11 -8.83 10.86
CA GLY A 130 -21.71 -10.21 11.20
C GLY A 130 -20.24 -10.54 10.89
N GLN A 131 -19.44 -9.55 10.47
CA GLN A 131 -18.03 -9.76 10.14
C GLN A 131 -17.18 -9.91 11.40
N LEU A 132 -16.25 -10.88 11.38
CA LEU A 132 -15.32 -11.09 12.48
C LEU A 132 -14.28 -9.96 12.55
N GLN A 133 -14.37 -9.12 13.57
CA GLN A 133 -13.40 -8.05 13.83
C GLN A 133 -12.30 -8.53 14.77
N LEU A 134 -11.06 -8.58 14.25
CA LEU A 134 -9.89 -8.90 15.05
C LEU A 134 -9.49 -7.71 15.94
N LYS A 135 -9.26 -7.96 17.23
CA LYS A 135 -8.72 -6.94 18.12
C LYS A 135 -7.23 -6.72 17.83
N CYS A 136 -6.83 -5.47 17.64
CA CYS A 136 -5.43 -5.10 17.46
C CYS A 136 -4.50 -5.61 18.58
N SER A 137 -5.00 -5.66 19.82
CA SER A 137 -4.22 -6.16 20.97
C SER A 137 -3.92 -7.66 20.88
N THR A 138 -4.85 -8.47 20.36
CA THR A 138 -4.64 -9.90 20.14
C THR A 138 -3.68 -10.14 18.99
N VAL A 139 -3.86 -9.43 17.86
CA VAL A 139 -2.94 -9.48 16.72
C VAL A 139 -1.53 -9.10 17.16
N TYR A 140 -1.38 -8.02 17.93
CA TYR A 140 -0.09 -7.60 18.46
C TYR A 140 0.55 -8.65 19.37
N LYS A 141 -0.22 -9.27 20.27
CA LYS A 141 0.27 -10.37 21.13
C LYS A 141 0.72 -11.57 20.30
N ALA A 142 -0.02 -11.95 19.26
CA ALA A 142 0.35 -13.04 18.34
C ALA A 142 1.65 -12.71 17.58
N LEU A 143 1.78 -11.47 17.08
CA LEU A 143 2.99 -11.00 16.42
C LEU A 143 4.20 -10.97 17.37
N LYS A 144 4.02 -10.52 18.62
CA LYS A 144 5.10 -10.42 19.61
C LYS A 144 5.68 -11.79 20.00
N LYS A 145 4.86 -12.85 19.98
CA LYS A 145 5.30 -14.23 20.25
C LYS A 145 6.23 -14.76 19.16
N ARG A 146 6.25 -14.16 17.97
CA ARG A 146 7.13 -14.61 16.90
C ARG A 146 8.55 -14.19 17.20
N LYS A 147 9.46 -15.17 17.12
CA LYS A 147 10.87 -14.86 16.89
C LYS A 147 10.96 -14.22 15.52
N MET A 148 11.22 -12.91 15.47
CA MET A 148 11.58 -12.25 14.22
C MET A 148 12.80 -13.00 13.67
N THR A 149 12.71 -13.47 12.43
CA THR A 149 13.91 -13.81 11.68
C THR A 149 14.69 -12.51 11.56
N ARG A 150 15.63 -12.30 12.49
CA ARG A 150 16.69 -11.30 12.35
C ARG A 150 17.47 -11.69 11.11
N GLY A 151 16.93 -11.33 9.95
CA GLY A 151 17.72 -11.23 8.75
C GLY A 151 18.81 -10.28 9.15
N ARG A 152 20.05 -10.76 9.23
CA ARG A 152 21.22 -9.88 9.13
C ARG A 152 20.83 -8.87 8.07
N SER A 153 20.88 -7.58 8.39
CA SER A 153 20.86 -6.55 7.38
C SER A 153 22.09 -6.80 6.52
N SER A 154 21.98 -7.74 5.57
CA SER A 154 22.91 -7.81 4.48
C SER A 154 22.74 -6.46 3.83
N ARG A 155 23.73 -5.57 4.04
CA ARG A 155 23.95 -4.43 3.16
C ARG A 155 23.63 -4.94 1.76
N PRO A 156 22.76 -4.27 0.98
CA PRO A 156 22.53 -4.69 -0.39
C PRO A 156 23.92 -4.86 -1.00
N LYS A 157 24.28 -6.10 -1.38
CA LYS A 157 25.47 -6.32 -2.21
C LYS A 157 25.28 -5.33 -3.36
N LYS A 158 26.28 -4.46 -3.60
CA LYS A 158 26.30 -3.57 -4.77
C LYS A 158 25.71 -4.39 -5.91
N MET A 159 24.54 -3.98 -6.41
CA MET A 159 24.02 -4.60 -7.62
C MET A 159 25.11 -4.34 -8.65
N ASP A 160 25.82 -5.40 -9.03
CA ASP A 160 26.71 -5.36 -10.18
C ASP A 160 25.89 -4.73 -11.29
N LYS A 161 26.44 -3.66 -11.87
CA LYS A 161 25.80 -2.91 -12.94
C LYS A 161 25.32 -3.93 -13.96
N ILE A 162 24.00 -4.11 -14.05
CA ILE A 162 23.40 -4.90 -15.10
C ILE A 162 23.80 -4.19 -16.38
N PHE A 163 24.76 -4.78 -17.08
CA PHE A 163 25.24 -4.33 -18.38
C PHE A 163 24.07 -4.52 -19.33
N LEU A 164 23.28 -3.46 -19.53
CA LEU A 164 22.31 -3.44 -20.61
C LEU A 164 23.13 -3.45 -21.91
N PRO A 165 22.95 -4.44 -22.80
CA PRO A 165 23.59 -4.41 -24.10
C PRO A 165 23.14 -3.13 -24.84
N PRO A 166 24.04 -2.48 -25.60
CA PRO A 166 23.70 -1.27 -26.34
C PRO A 166 22.58 -1.56 -27.35
N PRO A 167 21.70 -0.58 -27.62
CA PRO A 167 20.63 -0.74 -28.59
C PRO A 167 21.24 -1.02 -29.96
N LEU A 168 20.79 -2.09 -30.61
CA LEU A 168 21.11 -2.37 -32.00
C LEU A 168 20.56 -1.22 -32.84
N CYS A 169 21.47 -0.43 -33.42
CA CYS A 169 21.15 0.52 -34.47
C CYS A 169 20.67 -0.28 -35.69
N LEU A 170 19.37 -0.27 -35.95
CA LEU A 170 18.83 -0.69 -37.23
C LEU A 170 19.01 0.47 -38.22
N THR A 171 20.03 0.35 -39.08
CA THR A 171 20.15 1.15 -40.29
C THR A 171 19.20 0.56 -41.34
N HIS A 172 18.24 1.38 -41.80
CA HIS A 172 17.58 1.25 -43.08
C HIS A 172 17.83 2.52 -43.87
#